data_AF-A0A074REN1-F1
#
_entry.id   AF-A0A074REN1-F1
#
_cell.length_a   1.000
_cell.length_b   1.000
_cell.length_c   1.000
_cell.angle_alpha   90.00
_cell.angle_beta   90.00
_cell.angle_gamma   90.00
#
_symmetry.space_group_name_H-M   'P 1'
#
loop_
_entity.id
_entity.type
_entity.pdbx_description
1 polymer ?
#
loop_
_entity_poly.entity_id
_entity_poly.type
_entity_poly.pdbx_seq_one_letter_code
_entity_poly.pdbx_strand_id
1 'polypeptide(L)'
;MKNAYELEIKLDISSQWTKGSQEWLKADELRRDRKLQITVDKLEHLCIERIFELEKYNHGNTGYNLRELISKSLATRSNALKAAVEEYNKIACSFTPPREELSTHKVMELSKVADFQLLRESREEVLTQKWTVPAIREATIHALRVEQAQEEIMRVQVEVRCLETWMRDKVYHLTEALGRLKAQNSLLAHMLRPQLESQIQINSTVEKYIQHIKNHSEFRGEPSCGVRRSDADPLGFTSFLESDQTRMDLDEQQDNGQSDDDVKNEMERLLEGYDQIALASNI
;
A
#
# COMPACT_ATOMS: atom_id res chain seq x y z
N MET A 1 37.78 -18.13 -8.42
CA MET A 1 37.95 -19.44 -7.74
C MET A 1 38.91 -19.42 -6.55
N LYS A 2 39.98 -18.59 -6.49
CA LYS A 2 40.90 -18.53 -5.34
C LYS A 2 40.25 -18.19 -3.98
N ASN A 3 39.21 -17.34 -3.99
CA ASN A 3 38.54 -16.89 -2.76
C ASN A 3 37.74 -17.99 -2.02
N ALA A 4 37.21 -18.99 -2.74
CA ALA A 4 36.37 -20.03 -2.12
C ALA A 4 37.19 -21.01 -1.28
N TYR A 5 38.32 -21.48 -1.84
CA TYR A 5 39.23 -22.40 -1.16
C TYR A 5 39.88 -21.80 0.10
N GLU A 6 40.25 -20.50 0.05
CA GLU A 6 40.78 -19.80 1.23
C GLU A 6 39.75 -19.65 2.35
N LEU A 7 38.47 -19.49 2.01
CA LEU A 7 37.37 -19.47 2.98
C LEU A 7 37.08 -20.86 3.55
N GLU A 8 37.17 -21.91 2.74
CA GLU A 8 37.01 -23.31 3.18
C GLU A 8 38.06 -23.70 4.23
N ILE A 9 39.33 -23.30 4.04
CA ILE A 9 40.39 -23.52 5.02
C ILE A 9 40.14 -22.71 6.31
N LYS A 10 39.68 -21.46 6.20
CA LYS A 10 39.37 -20.62 7.38
C LYS A 10 38.17 -21.12 8.19
N LEU A 11 37.23 -21.79 7.53
CA LEU A 11 35.99 -22.32 8.13
C LEU A 11 36.10 -23.80 8.53
N ASP A 12 37.29 -24.41 8.38
CA ASP A 12 37.57 -25.82 8.71
C ASP A 12 36.59 -26.82 8.07
N ILE A 13 36.19 -26.56 6.82
CA ILE A 13 35.23 -27.39 6.10
C ILE A 13 35.95 -28.62 5.54
N SER A 14 35.86 -29.74 6.25
CA SER A 14 36.57 -30.99 5.90
C SER A 14 35.99 -31.73 4.69
N SER A 15 34.69 -31.58 4.38
CA SER A 15 34.03 -32.26 3.25
C SER A 15 33.17 -31.30 2.44
N GLN A 16 33.50 -31.16 1.15
CA GLN A 16 32.69 -30.38 0.21
C GLN A 16 31.39 -31.13 -0.14
N TRP A 17 30.31 -30.37 -0.33
CA TRP A 17 29.03 -30.94 -0.76
C TRP A 17 29.16 -31.51 -2.17
N THR A 18 29.07 -32.83 -2.27
CA THR A 18 29.10 -33.53 -3.55
C THR A 18 27.68 -33.66 -4.11
N LYS A 19 27.53 -33.65 -5.44
CA LYS A 19 26.24 -33.90 -6.10
C LYS A 19 25.65 -35.22 -5.58
N GLY A 20 24.48 -35.15 -4.93
CA GLY A 20 23.80 -36.29 -4.31
C GLY A 20 23.96 -36.41 -2.79
N SER A 21 24.81 -35.60 -2.16
CA SER A 21 24.78 -35.43 -0.69
C SER A 21 23.46 -34.80 -0.26
N GLN A 22 23.00 -35.10 0.96
CA GLN A 22 21.72 -34.59 1.47
C GLN A 22 21.74 -33.06 1.56
N GLU A 23 22.88 -32.49 1.93
CA GLU A 23 23.11 -31.05 2.01
C GLU A 23 23.03 -30.40 0.62
N TRP A 24 23.60 -31.05 -0.40
CA TRP A 24 23.52 -30.58 -1.78
C TRP A 24 22.08 -30.60 -2.32
N LEU A 25 21.32 -31.67 -2.03
CA LEU A 25 19.92 -31.77 -2.44
C LEU A 25 19.05 -30.69 -1.79
N LYS A 26 19.21 -30.44 -0.48
CA LYS A 26 18.52 -29.36 0.23
C LYS A 26 18.89 -27.99 -0.32
N ALA A 27 20.17 -27.76 -0.61
CA ALA A 27 20.62 -26.49 -1.19
C ALA A 27 20.07 -26.28 -2.61
N ASP A 28 19.98 -27.34 -3.41
CA ASP A 28 19.37 -27.28 -4.73
C ASP A 28 17.87 -26.97 -4.67
N GLU A 29 17.16 -27.55 -3.70
CA GLU A 29 15.76 -27.25 -3.43
C GLU A 29 15.54 -25.79 -3.04
N LEU A 30 16.32 -25.27 -2.08
CA LEU A 30 16.28 -23.85 -1.70
C LEU A 30 16.60 -22.92 -2.88
N ARG A 31 17.53 -23.32 -3.75
CA ARG A 31 17.87 -22.56 -4.96
C ARG A 31 16.69 -22.52 -5.93
N ARG A 32 15.98 -23.64 -6.12
CA ARG A 32 14.77 -23.71 -6.96
C ARG A 32 13.64 -22.86 -6.40
N ASP A 33 13.38 -22.97 -5.10
CA ASP A 33 12.38 -22.16 -4.39
C ASP A 33 12.67 -20.66 -4.52
N ARG A 34 13.92 -20.25 -4.28
CA ARG A 34 14.32 -18.85 -4.45
C ARG A 34 14.17 -18.38 -5.89
N LYS A 35 14.50 -19.23 -6.86
CA LYS A 35 14.36 -18.88 -8.28
C LYS A 35 12.88 -18.70 -8.64
N LEU A 36 12.00 -19.54 -8.12
CA LEU A 36 10.55 -19.37 -8.25
C LEU A 36 10.09 -18.03 -7.64
N GLN A 37 10.49 -17.75 -6.39
CA GLN A 37 10.11 -16.52 -5.70
C GLN A 37 10.52 -15.27 -6.48
N ILE A 38 11.76 -15.20 -6.96
CA ILE A 38 12.25 -14.08 -7.77
C ILE A 38 11.45 -13.94 -9.08
N THR A 39 11.12 -15.05 -9.73
CA THR A 39 10.32 -15.01 -10.95
C THR A 39 8.89 -14.55 -10.68
N VAL A 40 8.30 -14.92 -9.54
CA VAL A 40 6.99 -14.42 -9.12
C VAL A 40 7.05 -12.94 -8.73
N ASP A 41 8.08 -12.48 -8.03
CA ASP A 41 8.28 -11.06 -7.73
C ASP A 41 8.36 -10.21 -9.01
N LYS A 42 9.03 -10.73 -10.04
CA LYS A 42 9.10 -10.12 -11.37
C LYS A 42 7.73 -10.08 -12.06
N LEU A 43 6.94 -11.15 -11.95
CA LEU A 43 5.56 -11.18 -12.47
C LEU A 43 4.68 -10.15 -11.77
N GLU A 44 4.73 -10.09 -10.45
CA GLU A 44 3.98 -9.13 -9.63
C GLU A 44 4.32 -7.69 -10.03
N HIS A 45 5.61 -7.37 -10.11
CA HIS A 45 6.07 -6.05 -10.51
C HIS A 45 5.57 -5.66 -11.91
N LEU A 46 5.71 -6.53 -12.91
CA LEU A 46 5.25 -6.26 -14.28
C LEU A 46 3.72 -6.11 -14.36
N CYS A 47 2.97 -6.89 -13.57
CA CYS A 47 1.52 -6.78 -13.49
C CYS A 47 1.09 -5.43 -12.90
N ILE A 48 1.70 -5.05 -11.77
CA ILE A 48 1.40 -3.79 -11.07
C ILE A 48 1.79 -2.58 -11.93
N GLU A 49 2.98 -2.56 -12.55
CA GLU A 49 3.37 -1.49 -13.47
C GLU A 49 2.36 -1.29 -14.59
N ARG A 50 1.96 -2.40 -15.22
CA ARG A 50 0.95 -2.38 -16.29
C ARG A 50 -0.39 -1.82 -15.83
N ILE A 51 -0.86 -2.18 -14.63
CA ILE A 51 -2.11 -1.64 -14.07
C ILE A 51 -2.00 -0.11 -13.92
N PHE A 52 -0.88 0.40 -13.39
CA PHE A 52 -0.65 1.84 -13.24
C PHE A 52 -0.55 2.56 -14.59
N GLU A 53 0.00 1.94 -15.63
CA GLU A 53 -0.02 2.51 -16.98
C GLU A 53 -1.40 2.57 -17.60
N LEU A 54 -2.21 1.53 -17.42
CA LEU A 54 -3.59 1.54 -17.87
C LEU A 54 -4.37 2.66 -17.16
N GLU A 55 -4.13 2.87 -15.86
CA GLU A 55 -4.71 3.98 -15.12
C GLU A 55 -4.26 5.34 -15.67
N LYS A 56 -2.97 5.52 -15.95
CA LYS A 56 -2.43 6.73 -16.59
C LYS A 56 -3.01 6.97 -17.98
N TYR A 57 -3.20 5.91 -18.76
CA TYR A 57 -3.81 5.97 -20.09
C TYR A 57 -5.27 6.42 -20.02
N ASN A 58 -6.01 5.91 -19.04
CA ASN A 58 -7.42 6.23 -18.81
C ASN A 58 -7.63 7.62 -18.17
N HIS A 59 -6.58 8.25 -17.65
CA HIS A 59 -6.66 9.58 -17.08
C HIS A 59 -7.00 10.62 -18.17
N GLY A 60 -8.05 11.42 -17.94
CA GLY A 60 -8.42 12.52 -18.83
C GLY A 60 -7.33 13.58 -18.93
N ASN A 61 -7.31 14.34 -20.04
CA ASN A 61 -6.35 15.42 -20.33
C ASN A 61 -4.91 15.02 -20.67
N THR A 62 -4.65 13.74 -20.97
CA THR A 62 -3.35 13.29 -21.51
C THR A 62 -3.22 13.71 -22.98
N GLY A 63 -2.22 14.53 -23.31
CA GLY A 63 -1.92 14.95 -24.69
C GLY A 63 -1.50 13.78 -25.59
N TYR A 64 -1.66 13.93 -26.92
CA TYR A 64 -1.44 12.87 -27.90
C TYR A 64 -0.09 12.15 -27.75
N ASN A 65 1.02 12.91 -27.70
CA ASN A 65 2.37 12.35 -27.59
C ASN A 65 2.55 11.49 -26.32
N LEU A 66 1.94 11.91 -25.20
CA LEU A 66 2.03 11.18 -23.94
C LEU A 66 1.21 9.88 -24.01
N ARG A 67 0.04 9.90 -24.67
CA ARG A 67 -0.72 8.66 -24.92
C ARG A 67 0.06 7.68 -25.77
N GLU A 68 0.73 8.16 -26.81
CA GLU A 68 1.55 7.32 -27.69
C GLU A 68 2.71 6.66 -26.92
N LEU A 69 3.41 7.42 -26.07
CA LEU A 69 4.45 6.88 -25.20
C LEU A 69 3.91 5.83 -24.22
N ILE A 70 2.76 6.11 -23.60
CA ILE A 70 2.09 5.15 -22.71
C ILE A 70 1.74 3.88 -23.48
N SER A 71 1.16 3.99 -24.67
CA SER A 71 0.82 2.86 -25.55
C SER A 71 2.04 1.99 -25.90
N LYS A 72 3.16 2.61 -26.31
CA LYS A 72 4.43 1.91 -26.56
C LYS A 72 4.92 1.17 -25.32
N SER A 73 4.90 1.85 -24.18
CA SER A 73 5.33 1.28 -22.90
C SER A 73 4.44 0.10 -22.47
N LEU A 74 3.14 0.18 -22.73
CA LEU A 74 2.16 -0.86 -22.44
C LEU A 74 2.39 -2.11 -23.30
N ALA A 75 2.71 -1.94 -24.59
CA ALA A 75 3.06 -3.04 -25.49
C ALA A 75 4.35 -3.74 -25.03
N THR A 76 5.40 -2.97 -24.73
CA THR A 76 6.67 -3.51 -24.22
C THR A 76 6.46 -4.30 -22.93
N ARG A 77 5.69 -3.77 -21.98
CA ARG A 77 5.40 -4.48 -20.72
C ARG A 77 4.50 -5.70 -20.91
N SER A 78 3.55 -5.65 -21.85
CA SER A 78 2.75 -6.82 -22.21
C SER A 78 3.63 -7.98 -22.70
N ASN A 79 4.62 -7.69 -23.54
CA ASN A 79 5.56 -8.70 -24.03
C ASN A 79 6.52 -9.17 -22.93
N ALA A 80 6.98 -8.27 -22.06
CA ALA A 80 7.77 -8.65 -20.88
C ALA A 80 6.99 -9.57 -19.92
N LEU A 81 5.69 -9.30 -19.73
CA LEU A 81 4.80 -10.13 -18.90
C LEU A 81 4.64 -11.53 -19.50
N LYS A 82 4.37 -11.65 -20.81
CA LYS A 82 4.31 -12.95 -21.52
C LYS A 82 5.61 -13.75 -21.32
N ALA A 83 6.75 -13.11 -21.52
CA ALA A 83 8.06 -13.76 -21.34
C ALA A 83 8.31 -14.19 -19.88
N ALA A 84 7.89 -13.38 -18.90
CA ALA A 84 7.99 -13.73 -17.48
C ALA A 84 7.07 -14.91 -17.11
N VAL A 85 5.87 -15.00 -17.71
CA VAL A 85 4.95 -16.13 -17.53
C VAL A 85 5.56 -17.41 -18.10
N GLU A 86 6.18 -17.35 -19.27
CA GLU A 86 6.90 -18.50 -19.82
C GLU A 86 8.09 -18.93 -18.94
N GLU A 87 8.83 -17.97 -18.37
CA GLU A 87 9.90 -18.25 -17.42
C GLU A 87 9.36 -18.94 -16.16
N TYR A 88 8.22 -18.47 -15.63
CA TYR A 88 7.54 -19.11 -14.50
C TYR A 88 7.11 -20.54 -14.84
N ASN A 89 6.41 -20.75 -15.95
CA ASN A 89 5.91 -22.08 -16.33
C ASN A 89 7.05 -23.10 -16.51
N LYS A 90 8.19 -22.68 -17.07
CA LYS A 90 9.39 -23.53 -17.15
C LYS A 90 9.88 -23.97 -15.77
N ILE A 91 9.89 -23.07 -14.80
CA ILE A 91 10.30 -23.37 -13.42
C ILE A 91 9.22 -24.24 -12.74
N ALA A 92 7.94 -23.90 -12.89
CA ALA A 92 6.79 -24.62 -12.35
C ALA A 92 6.77 -26.11 -12.73
N CYS A 93 7.08 -26.42 -14.00
CA CYS A 93 7.18 -27.80 -14.49
C CYS A 93 8.38 -28.58 -13.91
N SER A 94 9.40 -27.89 -13.40
CA SER A 94 10.57 -28.54 -12.80
C SER A 94 10.36 -28.95 -11.33
N PHE A 95 9.23 -28.55 -10.72
CA PHE A 95 8.87 -28.96 -9.36
C PHE A 95 8.31 -30.39 -9.31
N THR A 96 8.36 -31.01 -8.13
CA THR A 96 7.78 -32.33 -7.88
C THR A 96 6.92 -32.24 -6.61
N PRO A 97 5.58 -32.27 -6.73
CA PRO A 97 4.79 -32.34 -7.96
C PRO A 97 4.91 -31.08 -8.83
N PRO A 98 4.67 -31.18 -10.16
CA PRO A 98 4.60 -30.01 -11.03
C PRO A 98 3.54 -29.02 -10.53
N ARG A 99 3.86 -27.73 -10.57
CA ARG A 99 2.93 -26.66 -10.20
C ARG A 99 1.99 -26.32 -11.35
N GLU A 100 0.90 -25.63 -11.03
CA GLU A 100 -0.05 -25.11 -12.01
C GLU A 100 0.63 -24.12 -12.96
N GLU A 101 0.39 -24.29 -14.26
CA GLU A 101 0.85 -23.36 -15.28
C GLU A 101 -0.04 -22.11 -15.31
N LEU A 102 0.58 -20.93 -15.41
CA LEU A 102 -0.12 -19.67 -15.51
C LEU A 102 -0.28 -19.24 -16.96
N SER A 103 -1.45 -18.69 -17.29
CA SER A 103 -1.65 -17.93 -18.52
C SER A 103 -1.48 -16.44 -18.25
N THR A 104 -1.11 -15.66 -19.27
CA THR A 104 -1.00 -14.20 -19.13
C THR A 104 -2.32 -13.58 -18.67
N HIS A 105 -3.46 -14.09 -19.14
CA HIS A 105 -4.78 -13.66 -18.68
C HIS A 105 -4.97 -13.96 -17.18
N LYS A 106 -4.58 -15.17 -16.75
CA LYS A 106 -4.70 -15.54 -15.34
C LYS A 106 -3.89 -14.60 -14.45
N VAL A 107 -2.67 -14.24 -14.85
CA VAL A 107 -1.85 -13.28 -14.10
C VAL A 107 -2.50 -11.91 -14.00
N MET A 108 -3.22 -11.46 -15.03
CA MET A 108 -3.98 -10.21 -14.96
C MET A 108 -5.18 -10.29 -14.01
N GLU A 109 -5.81 -11.47 -13.87
CA GLU A 109 -6.86 -11.68 -12.86
C GLU A 109 -6.31 -11.64 -11.43
N LEU A 110 -5.05 -12.05 -11.23
CA LEU A 110 -4.34 -11.97 -9.94
C LEU A 110 -3.95 -10.51 -9.62
N SER A 111 -4.93 -9.62 -9.60
CA SER A 111 -4.74 -8.19 -9.33
C SER A 111 -4.41 -7.89 -7.86
N LYS A 112 -4.60 -8.85 -6.94
CA LYS A 112 -4.34 -8.68 -5.52
C LYS A 112 -2.94 -9.17 -5.17
N VAL A 113 -2.20 -8.36 -4.41
CA VAL A 113 -0.87 -8.73 -3.88
C VAL A 113 -0.87 -10.08 -3.16
N ALA A 114 -1.96 -10.40 -2.45
CA ALA A 114 -2.11 -11.67 -1.76
C ALA A 114 -2.10 -12.90 -2.70
N ASP A 115 -2.45 -12.73 -3.98
CA ASP A 115 -2.43 -13.82 -4.96
C ASP A 115 -1.00 -14.16 -5.41
N PHE A 116 -0.17 -13.14 -5.65
CA PHE A 116 1.25 -13.35 -5.93
C PHE A 116 2.00 -13.94 -4.72
N GLN A 117 1.57 -13.59 -3.50
CA GLN A 117 2.13 -14.20 -2.30
C GLN A 117 1.84 -15.72 -2.24
N LEU A 118 0.67 -16.18 -2.71
CA LEU A 118 0.38 -17.60 -2.80
C LEU A 118 1.23 -18.29 -3.88
N LEU A 119 1.49 -17.63 -5.01
CA LEU A 119 2.37 -18.16 -6.05
C LEU A 119 3.83 -18.32 -5.58
N ARG A 120 4.30 -17.48 -4.65
CA ARG A 120 5.63 -17.56 -4.03
C ARG A 120 5.79 -18.72 -3.06
N GLU A 121 4.69 -19.14 -2.44
CA GLU A 121 4.74 -20.14 -1.37
C GLU A 121 5.09 -21.53 -1.94
N SER A 122 5.98 -22.25 -1.26
CA SER A 122 6.38 -23.62 -1.62
C SER A 122 5.84 -24.68 -0.68
N ARG A 123 5.31 -24.28 0.47
CA ARG A 123 4.77 -25.20 1.46
C ARG A 123 3.35 -25.61 1.12
N GLU A 124 3.16 -26.91 0.85
CA GLU A 124 1.85 -27.51 0.59
C GLU A 124 0.86 -27.31 1.75
N GLU A 125 1.36 -27.31 2.99
CA GLU A 125 0.55 -27.06 4.19
C GLU A 125 -0.13 -25.70 4.19
N VAL A 126 0.48 -24.70 3.55
CA VAL A 126 -0.05 -23.34 3.43
C VAL A 126 -1.03 -23.26 2.27
N LEU A 127 -0.66 -23.83 1.12
CA LEU A 127 -1.49 -23.82 -0.10
C LEU A 127 -2.84 -24.55 0.08
N THR A 128 -2.88 -25.56 0.94
CA THR A 128 -4.08 -26.37 1.23
C THR A 128 -5.06 -25.70 2.22
N GLN A 129 -4.70 -24.56 2.81
CA GLN A 129 -5.57 -23.89 3.77
C GLN A 129 -6.79 -23.25 3.12
N LYS A 130 -7.92 -23.24 3.81
CA LYS A 130 -9.18 -22.70 3.26
C LYS A 130 -9.10 -21.22 2.87
N TRP A 131 -8.23 -20.44 3.50
CA TRP A 131 -8.07 -19.01 3.20
C TRP A 131 -7.27 -18.74 1.91
N THR A 132 -6.66 -19.76 1.29
CA THR A 132 -6.01 -19.61 -0.03
C THR A 132 -7.03 -19.49 -1.16
N VAL A 133 -8.25 -19.99 -0.95
CA VAL A 133 -9.36 -19.84 -1.90
C VAL A 133 -9.79 -18.37 -1.96
N PRO A 134 -9.74 -17.71 -3.14
CA PRO A 134 -10.01 -16.28 -3.26
C PRO A 134 -11.37 -15.86 -2.68
N ALA A 135 -12.43 -16.60 -2.98
CA ALA A 135 -13.78 -16.30 -2.49
C ALA A 135 -13.89 -16.36 -0.96
N ILE A 136 -13.23 -17.33 -0.32
CA ILE A 136 -13.24 -17.47 1.14
C ILE A 136 -12.44 -16.33 1.77
N ARG A 137 -11.28 -15.99 1.20
CA ARG A 137 -10.46 -14.87 1.67
C ARG A 137 -11.20 -13.54 1.58
N GLU A 138 -11.88 -13.30 0.46
CA GLU A 138 -12.70 -12.09 0.26
C GLU A 138 -13.84 -12.03 1.27
N ALA A 139 -14.60 -13.12 1.43
CA ALA A 139 -15.65 -13.19 2.44
C ALA A 139 -15.11 -12.95 3.86
N THR A 140 -13.93 -13.47 4.18
CA THR A 140 -13.26 -13.27 5.46
C THR A 140 -12.87 -11.79 5.65
N ILE A 141 -12.29 -11.15 4.63
CA ILE A 141 -11.97 -9.71 4.66
C ILE A 141 -13.24 -8.89 4.86
N HIS A 142 -14.34 -9.23 4.20
CA HIS A 142 -15.62 -8.54 4.38
C HIS A 142 -16.17 -8.71 5.79
N ALA A 143 -16.14 -9.92 6.35
CA ALA A 143 -16.56 -10.17 7.73
C ALA A 143 -15.74 -9.35 8.73
N LEU A 144 -14.41 -9.37 8.59
CA LEU A 144 -13.50 -8.59 9.44
C LEU A 144 -13.72 -7.08 9.30
N ARG A 145 -14.01 -6.58 8.09
CA ARG A 145 -14.35 -5.17 7.89
C ARG A 145 -15.65 -4.79 8.61
N VAL A 146 -16.63 -5.68 8.67
CA VAL A 146 -17.87 -5.45 9.42
C VAL A 146 -17.60 -5.41 10.92
N GLU A 147 -16.83 -6.36 11.45
CA GLU A 147 -16.41 -6.36 12.86
C GLU A 147 -15.62 -5.08 13.21
N GLN A 148 -14.66 -4.70 12.37
CA GLN A 148 -13.89 -3.47 12.54
C GLN A 148 -14.77 -2.22 12.44
N ALA A 149 -15.77 -2.18 11.55
CA ALA A 149 -16.69 -1.05 11.47
C ALA A 149 -17.51 -0.90 12.76
N GLN A 150 -17.92 -2.01 13.39
CA GLN A 150 -18.61 -1.99 14.67
C GLN A 150 -17.72 -1.46 15.80
N GLU A 151 -16.45 -1.89 15.83
CA GLU A 151 -15.46 -1.33 16.77
C GLU A 151 -15.23 0.16 16.51
N GLU A 152 -15.12 0.55 15.25
CA GLU A 152 -14.85 1.92 14.85
C GLU A 152 -16.00 2.85 15.24
N ILE A 153 -17.26 2.39 15.15
CA ILE A 153 -18.41 3.14 15.68
C ILE A 153 -18.22 3.46 17.17
N MET A 154 -17.76 2.49 17.97
CA MET A 154 -17.51 2.70 19.39
C MET A 154 -16.32 3.64 19.64
N ARG A 155 -15.25 3.54 18.83
CA ARG A 155 -14.08 4.43 18.92
C ARG A 155 -14.43 5.86 18.57
N VAL A 156 -15.12 6.08 17.45
CA VAL A 156 -15.56 7.40 16.99
C VAL A 156 -16.41 8.10 18.06
N GLN A 157 -17.26 7.37 18.79
CA GLN A 157 -18.04 7.95 19.89
C GLN A 157 -17.16 8.53 21.00
N VAL A 158 -16.09 7.82 21.38
CA VAL A 158 -15.11 8.29 22.37
C VAL A 158 -14.29 9.46 21.80
N GLU A 159 -13.86 9.35 20.55
CA GLU A 159 -13.05 10.38 19.89
C GLU A 159 -13.82 11.68 19.69
N VAL A 160 -15.10 11.62 19.31
CA VAL A 160 -15.98 12.79 19.24
C VAL A 160 -16.03 13.50 20.58
N ARG A 161 -16.22 12.77 21.67
CA ARG A 161 -16.23 13.35 23.02
C ARG A 161 -14.87 13.96 23.39
N CYS A 162 -13.77 13.28 23.05
CA CYS A 162 -12.41 13.80 23.27
C CYS A 162 -12.16 15.08 22.46
N LEU A 163 -12.63 15.11 21.21
CA LEU A 163 -12.49 16.25 20.31
C LEU A 163 -13.28 17.46 20.82
N GLU A 164 -14.53 17.27 21.26
CA GLU A 164 -15.31 18.34 21.90
C GLU A 164 -14.63 18.90 23.15
N THR A 165 -14.08 18.01 23.98
CA THR A 165 -13.31 18.40 25.17
C THR A 165 -12.11 19.24 24.78
N TRP A 166 -11.33 18.77 23.80
CA TRP A 166 -10.17 19.49 23.30
C TRP A 166 -10.53 20.86 22.70
N MET A 167 -11.59 20.94 21.90
CA MET A 167 -12.07 22.19 21.30
C MET A 167 -12.47 23.21 22.37
N ARG A 168 -13.25 22.79 23.38
CA ARG A 168 -13.66 23.63 24.50
C ARG A 168 -12.44 24.13 25.28
N ASP A 169 -11.57 23.23 25.68
CA ASP A 169 -10.41 23.55 26.54
C ASP A 169 -9.42 24.44 25.77
N LYS A 170 -9.22 24.21 24.47
CA LYS A 170 -8.37 25.05 23.62
C LYS A 170 -8.87 26.48 23.54
N VAL A 171 -10.18 26.67 23.32
CA VAL A 171 -10.81 28.00 23.30
C VAL A 171 -10.69 28.64 24.67
N TYR A 172 -10.98 27.91 25.75
CA TYR A 172 -10.84 28.39 27.12
C TYR A 172 -9.41 28.90 27.40
N HIS A 173 -8.38 28.08 27.14
CA HIS A 173 -6.98 28.49 27.36
C HIS A 173 -6.56 29.69 26.51
N LEU A 174 -6.98 29.76 25.24
CA LEU A 174 -6.67 30.90 24.38
C LEU A 174 -7.35 32.19 24.88
N THR A 175 -8.62 32.11 25.31
CA THR A 175 -9.34 33.26 25.88
C THR A 175 -8.71 33.74 27.19
N GLU A 176 -8.33 32.80 28.06
CA GLU A 176 -7.66 33.11 29.32
C GLU A 176 -6.28 33.73 29.09
N ALA A 177 -5.46 33.15 28.22
CA ALA A 177 -4.16 33.68 27.85
C ALA A 177 -4.27 35.09 27.25
N LEU A 178 -5.27 35.32 26.38
CA LEU A 178 -5.54 36.64 25.80
C LEU A 178 -5.95 37.66 26.87
N GLY A 179 -6.75 37.25 27.87
CA GLY A 179 -7.10 38.08 29.03
C GLY A 179 -5.88 38.48 29.86
N ARG A 180 -4.99 37.52 30.18
CA ARG A 180 -3.74 37.78 30.91
C ARG A 180 -2.79 38.68 30.11
N LEU A 181 -2.62 38.41 28.81
CA LEU A 181 -1.72 39.17 27.94
C LEU A 181 -2.21 40.59 27.66
N LYS A 182 -3.54 40.82 27.59
CA LYS A 182 -4.08 42.20 27.50
C LYS A 182 -3.60 43.10 28.64
N ALA A 183 -3.40 42.54 29.84
CA ALA A 183 -2.93 43.29 31.00
C ALA A 183 -1.39 43.50 31.02
N GLN A 184 -0.62 42.61 30.37
CA GLN A 184 0.84 42.61 30.44
C GLN A 184 1.54 43.12 29.17
N ASN A 185 1.05 42.71 27.99
CA ASN A 185 1.63 43.01 26.69
C ASN A 185 0.57 43.04 25.57
N SER A 186 0.19 44.26 25.18
CA SER A 186 -0.84 44.52 24.16
C SER A 186 -0.49 43.96 22.77
N LEU A 187 0.79 43.94 22.40
CA LEU A 187 1.24 43.46 21.08
C LEU A 187 1.08 41.94 20.94
N LEU A 188 1.46 41.18 21.97
CA LEU A 188 1.30 39.72 21.94
C LEU A 188 -0.19 39.32 21.98
N ALA A 189 -1.00 40.07 22.73
CA ALA A 189 -2.46 39.89 22.74
C ALA A 189 -3.10 40.18 21.36
N HIS A 190 -2.57 41.15 20.60
CA HIS A 190 -3.00 41.40 19.23
C HIS A 190 -2.66 40.23 18.31
N MET A 191 -1.47 39.64 18.44
CA MET A 191 -1.04 38.49 17.62
C MET A 191 -1.82 37.20 17.93
N LEU A 192 -2.24 36.99 19.18
CA LEU A 192 -2.98 35.79 19.59
C LEU A 192 -4.46 35.82 19.16
N ARG A 193 -5.02 37.01 18.92
CA ARG A 193 -6.44 37.18 18.58
C ARG A 193 -6.86 36.48 17.28
N PRO A 194 -6.13 36.62 16.15
CA PRO A 194 -6.44 35.88 14.93
C PRO A 194 -6.43 34.36 15.11
N GLN A 195 -5.55 33.85 15.98
CA GLN A 195 -5.50 32.41 16.26
C GLN A 195 -6.76 31.95 17.00
N LEU A 196 -7.24 32.69 17.99
CA LEU A 196 -8.51 32.40 18.65
C LEU A 196 -9.69 32.45 17.67
N GLU A 197 -9.76 33.49 16.83
CA GLU A 197 -10.82 33.64 15.83
C GLU A 197 -10.84 32.48 14.83
N SER A 198 -9.67 32.08 14.33
CA SER A 198 -9.52 30.92 13.45
C SER A 198 -9.94 29.62 14.13
N GLN A 199 -9.56 29.40 15.40
CA GLN A 199 -9.97 28.21 16.15
C GLN A 199 -11.49 28.17 16.35
N ILE A 200 -12.14 29.29 16.65
CA ILE A 200 -13.60 29.36 16.75
C ILE A 200 -14.27 29.02 15.41
N GLN A 201 -13.75 29.53 14.29
CA GLN A 201 -14.28 29.23 12.96
C GLN A 201 -14.15 27.75 12.62
N ILE A 202 -12.97 27.15 12.86
CA ILE A 202 -12.73 25.72 12.65
C ILE A 202 -13.68 24.90 13.54
N ASN A 203 -13.74 25.21 14.84
CA ASN A 203 -14.61 24.51 15.79
C ASN A 203 -16.08 24.58 15.37
N SER A 204 -16.57 25.73 14.88
CA SER A 204 -17.95 25.86 14.40
C SER A 204 -18.26 24.97 13.19
N THR A 205 -17.25 24.66 12.38
CA THR A 205 -17.39 23.74 11.24
C THR A 205 -17.35 22.29 11.71
N VAL A 206 -16.39 21.95 12.57
CA VAL A 206 -16.24 20.62 13.18
C VAL A 206 -17.47 20.23 13.99
N GLU A 207 -18.04 21.19 14.74
CA GLU A 207 -19.22 20.97 15.57
C GLU A 207 -20.43 20.52 14.74
N LYS A 208 -20.59 20.99 13.50
CA LYS A 208 -21.65 20.49 12.59
C LYS A 208 -21.50 19.00 12.30
N TYR A 209 -20.27 18.55 12.03
CA TYR A 209 -19.99 17.13 11.80
C TYR A 209 -20.20 16.30 13.07
N ILE A 210 -19.80 16.83 14.23
CA ILE A 210 -20.04 16.18 15.52
C ILE A 210 -21.54 16.02 15.80
N GLN A 211 -22.34 17.05 15.54
CA GLN A 211 -23.79 16.95 15.68
C GLN A 211 -24.39 15.92 14.73
N HIS A 212 -23.90 15.84 13.48
CA HIS A 212 -24.31 14.80 12.55
C HIS A 212 -24.00 13.39 13.07
N ILE A 213 -22.82 13.18 13.67
CA ILE A 213 -22.44 11.90 14.27
C ILE A 213 -23.33 11.57 15.49
N LYS A 214 -23.58 12.55 16.37
CA LYS A 214 -24.44 12.37 17.55
C LYS A 214 -25.90 12.07 17.21
N ASN A 215 -26.38 12.55 16.06
CA ASN A 215 -27.73 12.31 15.56
C ASN A 215 -27.86 10.96 14.82
N HIS A 216 -26.76 10.22 14.61
CA HIS A 216 -26.81 8.91 13.98
C HIS A 216 -27.54 7.89 14.86
N SER A 217 -28.33 7.00 14.26
CA SER A 217 -29.17 6.02 14.97
C SER A 217 -28.38 5.05 15.87
N GLU A 218 -27.12 4.81 15.54
CA GLU A 218 -26.22 3.91 16.26
C GLU A 218 -25.36 4.62 17.31
N PHE A 219 -25.53 5.93 17.51
CA PHE A 219 -24.84 6.66 18.56
C PHE A 219 -25.34 6.23 19.94
N ARG A 220 -24.46 5.62 20.73
CA ARG A 220 -24.76 5.16 22.11
C ARG A 220 -23.87 5.81 23.16
N GLY A 221 -23.01 6.74 22.75
CA GLY A 221 -22.09 7.44 23.63
C GLY A 221 -22.79 8.49 24.49
N GLU A 222 -22.08 8.97 25.51
CA GLU A 222 -22.52 10.11 26.30
C GLU A 222 -22.47 11.38 25.43
N PRO A 223 -23.58 12.12 25.24
CA PRO A 223 -23.62 13.30 24.38
C PRO A 223 -22.92 14.52 24.99
N SER A 224 -22.50 14.44 26.26
CA SER A 224 -21.87 15.54 26.98
C SER A 224 -20.34 15.57 26.83
N CYS A 225 -19.81 16.79 26.87
CA CYS A 225 -18.37 17.05 26.81
C CYS A 225 -17.63 16.39 27.98
N GLY A 226 -16.42 15.89 27.75
CA GLY A 226 -15.57 15.27 28.77
C GLY A 226 -14.83 16.28 29.65
N VAL A 227 -13.95 15.74 30.50
CA VAL A 227 -13.04 16.51 31.37
C VAL A 227 -11.63 15.98 31.16
N ARG A 228 -10.66 16.87 30.94
CA ARG A 228 -9.27 16.50 30.66
C ARG A 228 -8.57 16.07 31.95
N ARG A 229 -7.84 14.95 31.92
CA ARG A 229 -7.11 14.45 33.10
C ARG A 229 -6.01 15.39 33.60
N SER A 230 -5.46 16.28 32.78
CA SER A 230 -4.42 17.25 33.19
C SER A 230 -4.93 18.38 34.08
N ASP A 231 -6.25 18.56 34.21
CA ASP A 231 -6.82 19.44 35.23
C ASP A 231 -6.82 18.76 36.62
N ALA A 232 -6.47 17.47 36.67
CA ALA A 232 -5.85 16.84 37.82
C ALA A 232 -4.31 16.90 37.65
N ASP A 233 -3.72 17.95 38.22
CA ASP A 233 -2.27 18.26 38.28
C ASP A 233 -1.57 18.68 36.96
N PRO A 234 -1.18 19.96 36.80
CA PRO A 234 -0.73 20.51 35.52
C PRO A 234 0.78 20.74 35.48
N LEU A 235 1.61 19.73 35.18
CA LEU A 235 3.00 19.99 34.75
C LEU A 235 3.51 18.99 33.69
N GLY A 236 3.34 19.39 32.42
CA GLY A 236 4.04 18.92 31.21
C GLY A 236 3.74 19.95 30.10
N PHE A 237 4.67 20.45 29.27
CA PHE A 237 5.31 19.71 28.19
C PHE A 237 6.38 20.57 27.44
N THR A 238 7.52 19.92 27.12
CA THR A 238 8.43 19.96 25.94
C THR A 238 8.87 21.23 25.19
N SER A 239 10.18 21.29 24.87
CA SER A 239 10.74 22.06 23.76
C SER A 239 10.72 21.25 22.45
N PHE A 240 10.47 21.94 21.34
CA PHE A 240 10.51 21.41 19.97
C PHE A 240 11.95 21.36 19.44
N LEU A 241 12.29 20.33 18.65
CA LEU A 241 13.48 20.27 17.81
C LEU A 241 13.07 20.54 16.35
N GLU A 242 13.86 21.36 15.67
CA GLU A 242 13.76 21.71 14.25
C GLU A 242 14.11 20.53 13.33
N SER A 243 13.47 20.47 12.16
CA SER A 243 13.73 19.51 11.09
C SER A 243 14.31 20.22 9.86
N ASP A 244 15.41 19.68 9.35
CA ASP A 244 16.17 20.19 8.22
C ASP A 244 15.74 19.55 6.87
N GLN A 245 15.94 20.29 5.77
CA GLN A 245 15.56 19.96 4.39
C GLN A 245 16.56 19.03 3.69
N THR A 246 16.10 18.16 2.78
CA THR A 246 16.96 17.64 1.71
C THR A 246 16.18 17.38 0.40
N ARG A 247 16.80 17.83 -0.69
CA ARG A 247 16.45 17.78 -2.12
C ARG A 247 16.70 16.38 -2.70
N MET A 248 15.90 15.92 -3.66
CA MET A 248 16.23 14.78 -4.54
C MET A 248 15.95 15.17 -6.00
N ASP A 249 16.99 15.00 -6.83
CA ASP A 249 17.00 15.26 -8.27
C ASP A 249 16.40 14.05 -9.05
N LEU A 250 15.78 14.35 -10.19
CA LEU A 250 15.18 13.40 -11.13
C LEU A 250 16.10 13.20 -12.34
N ASP A 251 16.36 11.95 -12.71
CA ASP A 251 17.18 11.58 -13.87
C ASP A 251 16.30 11.15 -15.05
N GLU A 252 16.62 11.64 -16.25
CA GLU A 252 15.92 11.39 -17.52
C GLU A 252 16.33 10.05 -18.15
N GLN A 253 15.36 9.25 -18.60
CA GLN A 253 15.62 8.04 -19.39
C GLN A 253 15.41 8.28 -20.89
N GLN A 254 16.41 7.88 -21.67
CA GLN A 254 16.43 7.95 -23.14
C GLN A 254 15.56 6.86 -23.79
N ASP A 255 14.84 7.29 -24.83
CA ASP A 255 13.94 6.53 -25.69
C ASP A 255 14.71 5.78 -26.80
N ASN A 256 14.40 4.49 -26.99
CA ASN A 256 14.92 3.67 -28.09
C ASN A 256 13.75 3.27 -29.00
N GLY A 257 13.72 3.86 -30.18
CA GLY A 257 12.62 3.78 -31.15
C GLY A 257 12.28 2.37 -31.61
N GLN A 258 11.03 1.98 -31.37
CA GLN A 258 10.38 0.82 -31.96
C GLN A 258 9.26 1.30 -32.91
N SER A 259 9.19 0.70 -34.09
CA SER A 259 8.30 1.09 -35.21
C SER A 259 6.81 1.15 -34.83
N ASP A 260 6.17 2.29 -35.13
CA ASP A 260 4.81 2.66 -34.69
C ASP A 260 3.67 1.76 -35.20
N ASP A 261 3.86 1.12 -36.35
CA ASP A 261 2.79 0.36 -37.01
C ASP A 261 2.50 -1.00 -36.34
N ASP A 262 3.49 -1.61 -35.69
CA ASP A 262 3.31 -2.87 -34.96
C ASP A 262 2.61 -2.66 -33.60
N VAL A 263 2.87 -1.51 -32.95
CA VAL A 263 2.31 -1.14 -31.65
C VAL A 263 0.82 -0.88 -31.74
N LYS A 264 0.37 -0.24 -32.82
CA LYS A 264 -1.03 0.12 -33.02
C LYS A 264 -1.93 -1.12 -33.21
N ASN A 265 -1.42 -2.14 -33.89
CA ASN A 265 -2.17 -3.36 -34.22
C ASN A 265 -2.25 -4.34 -33.03
N GLU A 266 -1.22 -4.37 -32.17
CA GLU A 266 -1.27 -5.11 -30.90
C GLU A 266 -2.15 -4.41 -29.86
N MET A 267 -2.22 -3.06 -29.90
CA MET A 267 -3.03 -2.23 -29.00
C MET A 267 -4.55 -2.39 -29.20
N GLU A 268 -5.03 -2.48 -30.45
CA GLU A 268 -6.46 -2.65 -30.75
C GLU A 268 -6.98 -3.99 -30.21
N ARG A 269 -6.17 -5.05 -30.30
CA ARG A 269 -6.49 -6.37 -29.72
C ARG A 269 -6.47 -6.42 -28.19
N LEU A 270 -5.67 -5.56 -27.54
CA LEU A 270 -5.56 -5.52 -26.09
C LEU A 270 -6.69 -4.71 -25.43
N LEU A 271 -7.20 -3.67 -26.13
CA LEU A 271 -8.37 -2.90 -25.68
C LEU A 271 -9.65 -3.74 -25.69
N GLU A 272 -9.86 -4.57 -26.73
CA GLU A 272 -11.00 -5.50 -26.81
C GLU A 272 -11.04 -6.52 -25.66
N GLY A 273 -9.88 -6.92 -25.14
CA GLY A 273 -9.78 -7.81 -23.98
C GLY A 273 -10.04 -7.12 -22.64
N TYR A 274 -9.73 -5.82 -22.53
CA TYR A 274 -9.91 -5.05 -21.28
C TYR A 274 -11.38 -4.72 -21.00
N ASP A 275 -12.17 -4.42 -22.03
CA ASP A 275 -13.61 -4.18 -21.89
C ASP A 275 -14.34 -5.40 -21.30
N GLN A 276 -13.83 -6.61 -21.54
CA GLN A 276 -14.37 -7.85 -20.96
C GLN A 276 -14.03 -8.01 -19.47
N ILE A 277 -12.86 -7.51 -19.02
CA ILE A 277 -12.41 -7.59 -17.62
C ILE A 277 -13.08 -6.49 -16.77
N ALA A 278 -13.25 -5.29 -17.33
CA ALA A 278 -13.94 -4.17 -16.67
C ALA A 278 -15.43 -4.46 -16.44
N LEU A 279 -16.09 -5.16 -17.37
CA LEU A 279 -17.50 -5.58 -17.21
C LEU A 279 -17.67 -6.68 -16.15
N ALA A 280 -16.67 -7.56 -15.98
CA ALA A 280 -16.71 -8.63 -14.96
C ALA A 280 -16.44 -8.12 -13.53
N SER A 281 -15.83 -6.94 -13.38
CA SER A 281 -15.53 -6.32 -12.07
C SER A 281 -16.65 -5.40 -11.55
N ASN A 282 -17.75 -5.28 -12.29
CA ASN A 282 -18.92 -4.45 -11.94
C ASN A 282 -20.17 -5.30 -11.56
N ILE A 283 -19.97 -6.53 -11.09
CA ILE A 283 -21.01 -7.38 -10.48
C ILE A 283 -20.61 -7.72 -9.05
#